data_AF-A0A392PF24-F1
#
_entry.id   AF-A0A392PF24-F1
#
_cell.length_a   1.000
_cell.length_b   1.000
_cell.length_c   1.000
_cell.angle_alpha   90.00
_cell.angle_beta   90.00
_cell.angle_gamma   90.00
#
_symmetry.space_group_name_H-M   'P 1'
#
loop_
_entity.id
_entity.type
_entity.pdbx_description
1 polymer ?
#
loop_
_entity_poly.entity_id
_entity_poly.type
_entity_poly.pdbx_seq_one_letter_code
_entity_poly.pdbx_strand_id
1 'polypeptide(L)' 'MAKLNLLLVSLLFLTLCLHSCPTYAQLSRHHYKNSCPNVENIVREAVKKKFHQTFTTVPATLRLFFHDCFVQ' A
#
# COMPACT_ATOMS: atom_id res chain seq x y z
N MET A 1 -13.45 -42.64 -14.29
CA MET A 1 -12.89 -41.95 -13.10
C MET A 1 -11.85 -40.89 -13.48
N ALA A 2 -10.77 -41.21 -14.20
CA ALA A 2 -9.74 -40.23 -14.59
C ALA A 2 -10.25 -39.02 -15.40
N LYS A 3 -11.15 -39.22 -16.37
CA LYS A 3 -11.78 -38.13 -17.15
C LYS A 3 -12.66 -37.20 -16.31
N LEU A 4 -13.38 -37.77 -15.34
CA LEU A 4 -14.23 -37.00 -14.42
C LEU A 4 -13.36 -36.15 -13.47
N ASN A 5 -12.27 -36.72 -12.97
CA ASN A 5 -11.30 -35.99 -12.14
C ASN A 5 -10.61 -34.86 -12.92
N LEU A 6 -10.26 -35.10 -14.19
CA LEU A 6 -9.66 -34.07 -15.06
C LEU A 6 -10.64 -32.91 -15.32
N LEU A 7 -11.92 -33.22 -15.55
CA LEU A 7 -12.97 -32.21 -15.69
C LEU A 7 -13.17 -31.40 -14.40
N LEU A 8 -13.17 -32.07 -13.24
CA LEU A 8 -13.26 -31.40 -11.94
C LEU A 8 -12.08 -30.47 -11.67
N VAL A 9 -10.86 -30.90 -11.98
CA VAL A 9 -9.65 -30.06 -11.84
C VAL A 9 -9.71 -28.86 -12.79
N SER A 10 -10.16 -29.06 -14.04
CA SER A 10 -10.35 -27.97 -14.99
C SER A 10 -11.40 -26.95 -14.53
N LEU A 11 -12.51 -27.42 -13.95
CA LEU A 11 -13.55 -26.54 -13.40
C LEU A 11 -13.02 -25.74 -12.20
N LEU A 12 -12.26 -26.39 -11.31
CA LEU A 12 -11.65 -25.77 -10.13
C LEU A 12 -10.61 -24.70 -10.52
N PHE A 13 -9.81 -24.96 -11.56
CA PHE A 13 -8.88 -23.96 -12.09
C PHE A 13 -9.62 -22.75 -12.68
N LEU A 14 -10.69 -22.99 -13.44
CA LEU A 14 -11.49 -21.93 -14.04
C LEU A 14 -12.14 -21.05 -12.96
N THR A 15 -12.68 -21.64 -11.90
CA THR A 15 -13.24 -20.87 -10.78
C THR A 15 -12.17 -20.08 -10.04
N LEU A 16 -10.98 -20.64 -9.79
CA LEU A 16 -9.86 -19.90 -9.19
C LEU A 16 -9.43 -18.69 -10.02
N CYS A 17 -9.33 -18.83 -11.35
CA CYS A 17 -8.98 -17.73 -12.25
C CYS A 17 -10.03 -16.60 -12.20
N LEU A 18 -11.31 -16.94 -12.12
CA LEU A 18 -12.42 -15.98 -12.05
C LEU A 18 -12.53 -15.28 -10.68
N HIS A 19 -11.93 -15.85 -9.61
CA HIS A 19 -11.88 -15.25 -8.27
C HIS A 19 -10.61 -14.44 -7.99
N SER A 20 -9.79 -14.19 -9.02
CA SER A 20 -8.69 -13.25 -8.88
C SER A 20 -9.25 -11.83 -8.69
N CYS A 21 -9.41 -11.43 -7.43
CA CYS A 21 -9.77 -10.07 -7.09
C CYS A 21 -8.65 -9.17 -7.62
N PRO A 22 -8.93 -8.21 -8.53
CA PRO A 22 -7.94 -7.24 -8.91
C PRO A 22 -7.53 -6.49 -7.64
N THR A 23 -6.27 -6.67 -7.22
CA THR A 23 -5.70 -5.80 -6.21
C THR A 23 -5.60 -4.42 -6.84
N TYR A 24 -6.54 -3.54 -6.52
CA TYR A 24 -6.45 -2.15 -6.93
C TYR A 24 -5.26 -1.54 -6.19
N ALA A 25 -4.10 -1.52 -6.83
CA ALA A 25 -3.01 -0.66 -6.42
C ALA A 25 -3.45 0.80 -6.67
N GLN A 26 -4.24 1.35 -5.75
CA GLN A 26 -4.79 2.71 -5.83
C GLN A 26 -3.71 3.78 -5.61
N LEU A 27 -2.52 3.38 -5.16
CA LEU A 27 -1.42 4.28 -4.89
C LEU A 27 -0.68 4.65 -6.17
N SER A 28 -0.43 5.94 -6.33
CA SER A 28 0.36 6.51 -7.42
C SER A 28 1.37 7.50 -6.84
N ARG A 29 2.60 7.52 -7.38
CA ARG A 29 3.66 8.44 -6.92
C ARG A 29 3.27 9.91 -6.99
N HIS A 30 2.33 10.28 -7.86
CA HIS A 30 1.92 11.66 -8.07
C HIS A 30 0.43 11.86 -7.81
N HIS A 31 -0.11 11.13 -6.83
CA HIS A 31 -1.52 11.17 -6.47
C HIS A 31 -2.04 12.61 -6.25
N TYR A 32 -1.23 13.48 -5.65
CA TYR A 32 -1.61 14.87 -5.36
C TYR A 32 -1.27 15.89 -6.45
N LYS A 33 -0.78 15.47 -7.63
CA LYS A 33 -0.29 16.41 -8.67
C LYS A 33 -1.29 17.51 -9.04
N ASN A 34 -2.58 17.18 -9.12
CA ASN A 34 -3.61 18.11 -9.56
C ASN A 34 -4.35 18.82 -8.41
N SER A 35 -4.29 18.27 -7.20
CA SER A 35 -5.01 18.79 -6.02
C SER A 35 -4.10 19.60 -5.08
N CYS A 36 -2.88 19.12 -4.84
CA CYS A 36 -1.88 19.78 -4.02
C CYS A 36 -0.46 19.44 -4.52
N PRO A 37 0.02 20.08 -5.61
CA PRO A 37 1.28 19.72 -6.25
C PRO A 37 2.51 19.87 -5.36
N ASN A 38 2.43 20.72 -4.32
CA ASN A 38 3.54 21.01 -3.42
C ASN A 38 3.52 20.17 -2.13
N VAL A 39 2.61 19.22 -1.96
CA VAL A 39 2.42 18.49 -0.69
C VAL A 39 3.70 17.81 -0.20
N GLU A 40 4.45 17.16 -1.10
CA GLU A 40 5.69 16.48 -0.74
C GLU A 40 6.76 17.45 -0.22
N ASN A 41 6.83 18.65 -0.81
CA ASN A 41 7.74 19.70 -0.35
C ASN A 41 7.30 20.28 1.00
N ILE A 42 6.01 20.56 1.18
CA ILE A 42 5.45 21.08 2.44
C ILE A 42 5.73 20.10 3.59
N VAL A 43 5.45 18.81 3.39
CA VAL A 43 5.73 17.76 4.39
C VAL A 43 7.23 17.68 4.69
N ARG A 44 8.08 17.72 3.66
CA ARG A 44 9.54 17.69 3.83
C ARG A 44 10.05 18.85 4.68
N GLU A 45 9.60 20.07 4.42
CA GLU A 45 10.03 21.25 5.17
C GLU A 45 9.50 21.23 6.61
N ALA A 46 8.28 20.75 6.83
CA ALA A 46 7.75 20.56 8.18
C ALA A 46 8.59 19.54 8.98
N VAL A 47 8.94 18.40 8.38
CA VAL A 47 9.78 17.38 9.02
C VAL A 47 11.18 17.92 9.30
N LYS A 48 11.83 18.61 8.34
CA LYS A 48 13.14 19.24 8.56
C LYS A 48 13.10 20.24 9.71
N LYS A 49 12.11 21.14 9.72
CA LYS A 49 11.94 22.12 10.80
C LYS A 49 11.85 21.43 12.16
N LYS A 50 11.07 20.36 12.25
CA LYS A 50 10.89 19.63 13.51
C LYS A 50 12.12 18.83 13.91
N PHE A 51 12.85 18.27 12.95
CA PHE A 51 14.14 17.63 13.16
C PHE A 51 15.18 18.59 13.77
N HIS A 52 15.25 19.83 13.26
CA HIS A 52 16.12 20.86 13.83
C HIS A 52 15.75 21.25 15.28
N GLN A 53 14.47 21.10 15.66
CA GLN A 53 14.03 21.30 17.04
C GLN A 53 14.36 20.10 17.93
N THR A 54 14.21 18.87 17.39
CA THR A 54 14.52 17.63 18.12
C THR A 54 14.83 16.48 17.16
N PHE A 55 15.99 15.87 17.35
CA PHE A 55 16.46 14.71 16.58
C PHE A 55 15.50 13.52 16.69
N THR A 56 14.83 13.35 17.84
CA THR A 56 13.87 12.27 18.12
C THR A 56 12.71 12.21 17.12
N THR A 57 12.46 13.29 16.39
CA THR A 57 11.42 13.37 15.34
C THR A 57 11.54 12.23 14.32
N VAL A 58 12.73 11.96 13.78
CA VAL A 58 12.91 10.97 12.71
C VAL A 58 12.55 9.56 13.18
N PRO A 59 13.16 9.00 14.25
CA PRO A 59 12.81 7.66 14.71
C PRO A 59 11.36 7.57 15.22
N ALA A 60 10.83 8.63 15.86
CA ALA A 60 9.45 8.62 16.35
C ALA A 60 8.42 8.58 15.21
N THR A 61 8.61 9.37 14.14
CA THR A 61 7.70 9.38 12.99
C THR A 61 7.70 8.02 12.26
N LEU A 62 8.87 7.39 12.09
CA LEU A 62 8.96 6.06 11.50
C LEU A 62 8.25 4.99 12.35
N ARG A 63 8.45 5.04 13.67
CA ARG A 63 7.76 4.14 14.61
C ARG A 63 6.25 4.32 14.56
N LEU A 64 5.77 5.56 14.52
CA LEU A 64 4.34 5.85 14.44
C LEU A 64 3.74 5.29 13.15
N PHE A 65 4.38 5.53 12.00
CA PHE A 65 3.93 4.98 10.72
C PHE A 65 3.83 3.45 10.75
N PHE A 66 4.84 2.78 11.32
CA PHE A 66 4.80 1.33 11.47
C PHE A 66 3.65 0.88 12.39
N HIS A 67 3.46 1.56 13.52
CA HIS A 67 2.37 1.25 14.46
C HIS A 67 0.99 1.38 13.80
N ASP A 68 0.75 2.41 12.99
CA ASP A 68 -0.53 2.63 12.31
C ASP A 68 -0.79 1.59 11.21
N CYS A 69 0.25 1.09 10.54
CA CYS A 69 0.09 0.11 9.47
C CYS A 69 -0.01 -1.34 9.96
N PHE A 70 0.61 -1.68 11.09
CA PHE A 70 0.71 -3.07 11.55
C PHE A 70 -0.28 -3.45 12.66
N VAL A 71 -0.93 -2.48 13.30
CA VAL A 71 -1.97 -2.74 14.30
C VAL A 71 -3.33 -2.55 13.62
N GLN A 72 -3.94 -3.64 13.16
CA GLN A 72 -5.29 -3.67 12.56
C GLN A 72 -6.16 -4.72 13.24
#